data_AF-A0A7S2LXM0-F1
#
_entry.id   AF-A0A7S2LXM0-F1
#
_cell.length_a   1.000
_cell.length_b   1.000
_cell.length_c   1.000
_cell.angle_alpha   90.00
_cell.angle_beta   90.00
_cell.angle_gamma   90.00
#
_symmetry.space_group_name_H-M   'P 1'
#
loop_
_entity.id
_entity.type
_entity.pdbx_description
1 polymer ?
#
loop_
_entity_poly.entity_id
_entity_poly.type
_entity_poly.pdbx_seq_one_letter_code
_entity_poly.pdbx_strand_id
1 'polypeptide(L)'
;TNTNTNTNTNTNTTSTTTCSHDNNHPNNNEYYLCNLSLLISTPGSPTQSWHADGGHTSLTTHHPCHVFNVFIPLVDVPLSMGPTELRPGTHVYTRDLARMMLLAKAKKRLREAVVPELRRGDALLFDY
;
A
#
# COMPACT_ATOMS: atom_id res chain seq x y z
N THR A 1 -31.61 6.38 -49.69
CA THR A 1 -31.54 6.76 -48.26
C THR A 1 -31.54 5.49 -47.44
N ASN A 2 -30.36 5.01 -47.05
CA ASN A 2 -30.20 3.81 -46.23
C ASN A 2 -29.46 4.25 -44.95
N THR A 3 -30.16 4.27 -43.83
CA THR A 3 -29.65 4.72 -42.53
C THR A 3 -28.85 3.60 -41.89
N ASN A 4 -27.54 3.82 -41.78
CA ASN A 4 -26.59 2.92 -41.13
C ASN A 4 -26.59 3.21 -39.61
N THR A 5 -27.18 2.33 -38.81
CA THR A 5 -27.08 2.39 -37.34
C THR A 5 -25.82 1.67 -36.89
N ASN A 6 -24.79 2.45 -36.55
CA ASN A 6 -23.52 1.96 -36.03
C ASN A 6 -23.66 1.75 -34.50
N THR A 7 -23.82 0.51 -34.06
CA THR A 7 -23.74 0.16 -32.64
C THR A 7 -22.29 -0.02 -32.23
N ASN A 8 -21.71 1.01 -31.62
CA ASN A 8 -20.39 0.95 -31.00
C ASN A 8 -20.47 0.14 -29.69
N THR A 9 -20.06 -1.13 -29.75
CA THR A 9 -19.82 -1.94 -28.56
C THR A 9 -18.40 -1.66 -28.05
N ASN A 10 -18.29 -0.87 -26.98
CA ASN A 10 -17.06 -0.67 -26.23
C ASN A 10 -16.63 -1.99 -25.58
N THR A 11 -15.63 -2.65 -26.17
CA THR A 11 -14.93 -3.77 -25.54
C THR A 11 -13.88 -3.23 -24.58
N ASN A 12 -14.25 -3.09 -23.30
CA ASN A 12 -13.29 -2.91 -22.21
C ASN A 12 -12.37 -4.13 -22.19
N THR A 13 -11.14 -3.97 -22.67
CA THR A 13 -10.12 -5.01 -22.63
C THR A 13 -9.40 -4.88 -21.29
N THR A 14 -9.88 -5.61 -20.29
CA THR A 14 -9.16 -5.80 -19.02
C THR A 14 -8.04 -6.81 -19.27
N SER A 15 -6.82 -6.33 -19.48
CA SER A 15 -5.63 -7.18 -19.50
C SER A 15 -5.24 -7.51 -18.06
N THR A 16 -5.86 -8.55 -17.50
CA THR A 16 -5.42 -9.16 -16.24
C THR A 16 -4.24 -10.07 -16.55
N THR A 17 -3.01 -9.61 -16.35
CA THR A 17 -1.86 -10.51 -16.33
C THR A 17 -1.91 -11.28 -15.02
N THR A 18 -2.49 -12.48 -15.04
CA THR A 18 -2.38 -13.43 -13.94
C THR A 18 -0.94 -13.91 -13.88
N CYS A 19 -0.21 -13.54 -12.83
CA CYS A 19 1.10 -14.08 -12.51
C CYS A 19 0.93 -15.58 -12.19
N SER A 20 1.42 -16.44 -13.08
CA SER A 20 1.38 -17.89 -12.92
C SER A 20 2.10 -18.30 -11.64
N HIS A 21 1.41 -18.97 -10.72
CA HIS A 21 2.04 -19.61 -9.56
C HIS A 21 2.65 -20.93 -10.05
N ASP A 22 3.94 -20.91 -10.39
CA ASP A 22 4.68 -22.11 -10.81
C ASP A 22 5.17 -22.84 -9.56
N ASN A 23 4.57 -23.99 -9.24
CA ASN A 23 4.76 -24.73 -7.98
C ASN A 23 6.10 -25.49 -7.91
N ASN A 24 7.13 -25.08 -8.65
CA ASN A 24 8.32 -25.91 -8.89
C ASN A 24 9.64 -25.13 -8.94
N HIS A 25 9.92 -24.24 -7.97
CA HIS A 25 11.27 -23.66 -7.86
C HIS A 25 11.90 -23.73 -6.46
N PRO A 26 13.11 -24.31 -6.30
CA PRO A 26 13.80 -24.48 -5.03
C PRO A 26 14.75 -23.31 -4.69
N ASN A 27 14.32 -22.05 -4.91
CA ASN A 27 15.06 -20.85 -4.49
C ASN A 27 14.10 -19.80 -3.91
N ASN A 28 14.09 -19.70 -2.57
CA ASN A 28 13.10 -18.96 -1.78
C ASN A 28 13.29 -17.41 -1.75
N ASN A 29 13.88 -16.83 -2.80
CA ASN A 29 14.31 -15.42 -2.86
C ASN A 29 13.66 -14.62 -4.01
N GLU A 30 12.61 -15.16 -4.62
CA GLU A 30 11.90 -14.45 -5.69
C GLU A 30 10.86 -13.48 -5.11
N TYR A 31 10.83 -12.27 -5.68
CA TYR A 31 9.84 -11.25 -5.37
C TYR A 31 9.01 -10.99 -6.62
N TYR A 32 7.71 -10.82 -6.44
CA TYR A 32 6.78 -10.52 -7.53
C TYR A 32 5.90 -9.32 -7.15
N LEU A 33 5.42 -8.61 -8.17
CA LEU A 33 4.48 -7.52 -7.99
C LEU A 33 3.10 -8.08 -7.66
N CYS A 34 2.67 -7.94 -6.41
CA CYS A 34 1.35 -8.41 -5.97
C CYS A 34 0.22 -7.51 -6.46
N ASN A 35 0.45 -6.20 -6.52
CA ASN A 35 -0.52 -5.20 -6.90
C ASN A 35 0.17 -3.95 -7.48
N LEU A 36 -0.48 -3.29 -8.44
CA LEU A 36 -0.06 -2.01 -9.00
C LEU A 36 -1.27 -1.08 -9.03
N SER A 37 -1.17 0.06 -8.35
CA SER A 37 -2.26 1.03 -8.25
C SER A 37 -1.77 2.47 -8.35
N LEU A 38 -2.69 3.37 -8.69
CA LEU A 38 -2.47 4.81 -8.71
C LEU A 38 -3.32 5.46 -7.62
N LEU A 39 -2.67 6.17 -6.70
CA LEU A 39 -3.33 6.93 -5.65
C LEU A 39 -3.38 8.41 -6.05
N ILE A 40 -4.57 9.01 -6.01
CA ILE A 40 -4.79 10.43 -6.28
C ILE A 40 -5.49 11.04 -5.07
N SER A 41 -4.82 12.00 -4.41
CA SER A 41 -5.41 12.84 -3.37
C SER A 41 -5.75 14.19 -3.96
N THR A 42 -7.04 14.54 -4.00
CA THR A 42 -7.49 15.85 -4.50
C THR A 42 -7.52 16.88 -3.36
N PRO A 43 -7.45 18.19 -3.68
CA PRO A 43 -7.58 19.23 -2.66
C PRO A 43 -8.85 19.05 -1.81
N GLY A 44 -8.68 19.06 -0.49
CA GLY A 44 -9.77 18.83 0.46
C GLY A 44 -10.04 17.36 0.80
N SER A 45 -9.25 16.41 0.29
CA SER A 45 -9.35 15.00 0.71
C SER A 45 -9.19 14.88 2.23
N PRO A 46 -10.04 14.09 2.91
CA PRO A 46 -9.99 13.96 4.35
C PRO A 46 -8.79 13.11 4.81
N THR A 47 -8.38 13.30 6.06
CA THR A 47 -7.39 12.46 6.73
C THR A 47 -7.90 11.01 6.81
N GLN A 48 -7.05 10.06 6.46
CA GLN A 48 -7.34 8.63 6.61
C GLN A 48 -7.16 8.18 8.07
N SER A 49 -7.94 7.19 8.50
CA SER A 49 -7.75 6.55 9.79
C SER A 49 -6.47 5.70 9.79
N TRP A 50 -5.85 5.49 10.96
CA TRP A 50 -4.73 4.56 11.08
C TRP A 50 -5.14 3.15 10.64
N HIS A 51 -4.42 2.61 9.67
CA HIS A 51 -4.62 1.27 9.13
C HIS A 51 -3.27 0.65 8.73
N ALA A 52 -3.33 -0.63 8.39
CA ALA A 52 -2.29 -1.37 7.70
C ALA A 52 -2.87 -1.83 6.36
N ASP A 53 -2.07 -1.85 5.30
CA ASP A 53 -2.53 -2.24 3.96
C ASP A 53 -2.67 -3.77 3.84
N GLY A 54 -1.91 -4.50 4.67
CA GLY A 54 -1.89 -5.95 4.73
C GLY A 54 -2.09 -6.51 6.13
N GLY A 55 -2.28 -7.83 6.20
CA GLY A 55 -2.38 -8.57 7.46
C GLY A 55 -1.17 -9.46 7.70
N HIS A 56 -0.89 -9.77 8.96
CA HIS A 56 0.07 -10.83 9.30
C HIS A 56 -0.38 -12.18 8.76
N THR A 57 0.57 -12.99 8.29
CA THR A 57 0.31 -14.38 7.87
C THR A 57 -0.06 -15.30 9.02
N SER A 58 0.18 -14.87 10.27
CA SER A 58 -0.17 -15.61 11.48
C SER A 58 -0.92 -14.72 12.47
N LEU A 59 -2.00 -15.28 13.03
CA LEU A 59 -2.79 -14.63 14.08
C LEU A 59 -2.15 -14.74 15.46
N THR A 60 -1.06 -15.48 15.64
CA THR A 60 -0.45 -15.70 16.97
C THR A 60 0.99 -15.21 17.03
N THR A 61 1.73 -15.36 15.94
CA THR A 61 3.18 -15.16 15.88
C THR A 61 3.53 -14.09 14.85
N HIS A 62 4.47 -13.22 15.18
CA HIS A 62 5.01 -12.26 14.23
C HIS A 62 6.09 -12.94 13.37
N HIS A 63 5.89 -12.97 12.05
CA HIS A 63 6.86 -13.52 11.09
C HIS A 63 7.64 -12.38 10.41
N PRO A 64 8.74 -12.68 9.71
CA PRO A 64 9.40 -11.70 8.84
C PRO A 64 8.44 -11.09 7.81
N CYS A 65 8.76 -9.87 7.36
CA CYS A 65 8.04 -9.17 6.29
C CYS A 65 7.88 -10.09 5.06
N HIS A 66 6.65 -10.22 4.57
CA HIS A 66 6.30 -11.06 3.42
C HIS A 66 5.72 -10.25 2.25
N VAL A 67 5.40 -8.97 2.48
CA VAL A 67 4.93 -8.01 1.48
C VAL A 67 5.33 -6.62 1.97
N PHE A 68 5.64 -5.69 1.06
CA PHE A 68 5.90 -4.30 1.42
C PHE A 68 5.40 -3.40 0.31
N ASN A 69 5.08 -2.16 0.67
CA ASN A 69 4.64 -1.16 -0.27
C ASN A 69 5.82 -0.32 -0.76
N VAL A 70 5.76 0.07 -2.04
CA VAL A 70 6.69 1.02 -2.65
C VAL A 70 5.86 2.15 -3.24
N PHE A 71 5.84 3.31 -2.57
CA PHE A 71 5.15 4.50 -3.06
C PHE A 71 6.14 5.37 -3.83
N ILE A 72 5.83 5.60 -5.11
CA ILE A 72 6.62 6.44 -6.00
C ILE A 72 5.82 7.73 -6.29
N PRO A 73 6.20 8.88 -5.71
CA PRO A 73 5.55 10.16 -5.98
C PRO A 73 5.74 10.58 -7.45
N LEU A 74 4.63 10.86 -8.14
CA LEU A 74 4.64 11.34 -9.52
C LEU A 74 4.82 12.87 -9.63
N VAL A 75 4.76 13.57 -8.51
CA VAL A 75 4.99 15.02 -8.32
C VAL A 75 5.71 15.23 -7.00
N ASP A 76 6.29 16.41 -6.78
CA ASP A 76 6.78 16.76 -5.44
C ASP A 76 5.61 16.82 -4.45
N VAL A 77 5.81 16.24 -3.26
CA VAL A 77 4.82 16.14 -2.18
C VAL A 77 5.37 16.84 -0.95
N PRO A 78 5.22 18.18 -0.85
CA PRO A 78 5.57 18.93 0.35
C PRO A 78 4.56 18.68 1.48
N LEU A 79 4.91 19.08 2.71
CA LEU A 79 4.05 18.93 3.89
C LEU A 79 2.65 19.53 3.68
N SER A 80 2.55 20.62 2.93
CA SER A 80 1.28 21.31 2.65
C SER A 80 0.30 20.49 1.82
N MET A 81 0.73 19.42 1.14
CA MET A 81 -0.15 18.53 0.37
C MET A 81 -0.65 17.32 1.17
N GLY A 82 -0.22 17.19 2.43
CA GLY A 82 -0.57 16.04 3.28
C GLY A 82 0.09 14.74 2.79
N PRO A 83 1.42 14.59 2.91
CA PRO A 83 2.11 13.34 2.60
C PRO A 83 1.60 12.19 3.47
N THR A 84 1.87 10.96 3.05
CA THR A 84 1.57 9.77 3.85
C THR A 84 2.22 9.86 5.23
N GLU A 85 1.40 9.84 6.28
CA GLU A 85 1.88 9.76 7.65
C GLU A 85 2.13 8.29 8.03
N LEU A 86 3.33 8.02 8.56
CA LEU A 86 3.76 6.68 8.95
C LEU A 86 4.04 6.65 10.46
N ARG A 87 3.88 5.48 11.07
CA ARG A 87 4.29 5.28 12.47
C ARG A 87 5.37 4.20 12.56
N PRO A 88 6.65 4.57 12.65
CA PRO A 88 7.74 3.60 12.61
C PRO A 88 7.63 2.51 13.69
N GLY A 89 7.87 1.26 13.29
CA GLY A 89 7.81 0.10 14.19
C GLY A 89 6.41 -0.44 14.48
N THR A 90 5.34 0.10 13.89
CA THR A 90 3.99 -0.42 14.09
C THR A 90 3.62 -1.61 13.22
N HIS A 91 4.46 -2.00 12.25
CA HIS A 91 4.27 -3.22 11.44
C HIS A 91 4.06 -4.46 12.33
N VAL A 92 4.69 -4.51 13.52
CA VAL A 92 4.50 -5.62 14.47
C VAL A 92 3.18 -5.57 15.27
N TYR A 93 2.35 -4.54 15.09
CA TYR A 93 1.10 -4.30 15.84
C TYR A 93 -0.16 -4.52 15.01
N THR A 94 -0.05 -4.78 13.70
CA THR A 94 -1.18 -4.71 12.77
C THR A 94 -2.22 -5.83 12.93
N ARG A 95 -1.94 -6.87 13.73
CA ARG A 95 -2.91 -7.93 14.07
C ARG A 95 -4.14 -7.41 14.84
N ASP A 96 -3.94 -6.44 15.73
CA ASP A 96 -5.00 -5.72 16.45
C ASP A 96 -4.50 -4.30 16.66
N LEU A 97 -4.47 -3.54 15.56
CA LEU A 97 -3.74 -2.28 15.46
C LEU A 97 -4.09 -1.31 16.60
N ALA A 98 -5.39 -1.08 16.81
CA ALA A 98 -5.86 -0.13 17.82
C ALA A 98 -5.43 -0.55 19.24
N ARG A 99 -5.69 -1.79 19.64
CA ARG A 99 -5.35 -2.29 20.98
C ARG A 99 -3.85 -2.36 21.17
N MET A 100 -3.12 -2.89 20.20
CA MET A 100 -1.68 -3.09 20.29
C MET A 100 -0.91 -1.76 20.27
N MET A 101 -1.37 -0.76 19.52
CA MET A 101 -0.83 0.61 19.56
C MET A 101 -1.16 1.30 20.89
N LEU A 102 -2.36 1.12 21.44
CA LEU A 102 -2.70 1.68 22.76
C LEU A 102 -1.80 1.09 23.86
N LEU A 103 -1.63 -0.24 23.87
CA LEU A 103 -0.69 -0.91 24.77
C LEU A 103 0.76 -0.48 24.52
N ALA A 104 1.13 -0.14 23.28
CA ALA A 104 2.45 0.37 22.94
C ALA A 104 2.70 1.74 23.53
N LYS A 105 1.71 2.63 23.39
CA LYS A 105 1.75 3.97 23.96
C LYS A 105 1.85 3.92 25.47
N ALA A 106 1.01 3.11 26.13
CA ALA A 106 1.05 2.92 27.58
C ALA A 106 2.41 2.41 28.09
N LYS A 107 3.05 1.51 27.33
CA LYS A 107 4.39 0.98 27.62
C LYS A 107 5.53 1.88 27.14
N LYS A 108 5.25 3.08 26.62
CA LYS A 108 6.24 4.02 26.06
C LYS A 108 7.14 3.40 24.97
N ARG A 109 6.61 2.42 24.22
CA ARG A 109 7.28 1.74 23.09
C ARG A 109 6.76 2.18 21.72
N LEU A 110 5.71 3.02 21.69
CA LEU A 110 5.18 3.57 20.46
C LEU A 110 6.03 4.77 20.03
N ARG A 111 6.63 4.70 18.85
CA ARG A 111 7.41 5.80 18.27
C ARG A 111 6.48 6.89 17.74
N GLU A 112 6.98 8.12 17.67
CA GLU A 112 6.27 9.24 17.05
C GLU A 112 6.04 9.00 15.57
N ALA A 113 4.97 9.62 15.05
CA ALA A 113 4.68 9.55 13.63
C ALA A 113 5.70 10.38 12.84
N VAL A 114 5.89 9.99 11.58
CA VAL A 114 6.77 10.67 10.62
C VAL A 114 5.97 10.97 9.36
N VAL A 115 6.20 12.15 8.79
CA VAL A 115 5.53 12.62 7.57
C VAL A 115 6.63 13.06 6.60
N PRO A 116 7.17 12.14 5.79
CA PRO A 116 8.25 12.47 4.87
C PRO A 116 7.73 13.36 3.73
N GLU A 117 8.38 14.49 3.50
CA GLU A 117 8.28 15.19 2.22
C GLU A 117 9.04 14.39 1.17
N LEU A 118 8.44 14.23 -0.01
CA LEU A 118 9.03 13.43 -1.08
C LEU A 118 9.11 14.28 -2.34
N ARG A 119 10.18 14.11 -3.11
CA ARG A 119 10.33 14.70 -4.44
C ARG A 119 9.93 13.68 -5.50
N ARG A 120 9.53 14.17 -6.68
CA ARG A 120 9.33 13.31 -7.86
C ARG A 120 10.58 12.44 -8.08
N GLY A 121 10.36 11.13 -8.17
CA GLY A 121 11.42 10.14 -8.40
C GLY A 121 12.03 9.56 -7.12
N ASP A 122 11.68 10.06 -5.95
CA ASP A 122 11.96 9.36 -4.69
C ASP A 122 11.18 8.04 -4.61
N ALA A 123 11.48 7.22 -3.60
CA ALA A 123 10.69 6.04 -3.28
C ALA A 123 10.50 5.93 -1.77
N LEU A 124 9.25 5.78 -1.33
CA LEU A 124 8.90 5.52 0.05
C LEU A 124 8.58 4.03 0.20
N LEU A 125 9.44 3.30 0.93
CA LEU A 125 9.28 1.87 1.17
C LEU A 125 8.85 1.64 2.63
N PHE A 126 7.80 0.86 2.84
CA PHE A 126 7.33 0.50 4.17
C PHE A 126 6.69 -0.88 4.22
N ASP A 127 6.86 -1.55 5.36
CA ASP A 127 6.19 -2.81 5.71
C ASP A 127 4.68 -2.57 5.89
N TYR A 128 3.87 -3.59 5.60
CA TYR A 128 2.41 -3.48 5.40
C TYR A 128 1.59 -2.98 6.60
#